data_AF-A0A0F5VM08-F1
#
_entry.id   AF-A0A0F5VM08-F1
#
_cell.length_a   1.000
_cell.length_b   1.000
_cell.length_c   1.000
_cell.angle_alpha   90.00
_cell.angle_beta   90.00
_cell.angle_gamma   90.00
#
_symmetry.space_group_name_H-M   'P 1'
#
loop_
_entity.id
_entity.type
_entity.pdbx_description
1 polymer ?
#
loop_
_entity_poly.entity_id
_entity_poly.type
_entity_poly.pdbx_seq_one_letter_code
_entity_poly.pdbx_strand_id
1 'polypeptide(L)'
;GAHGDPAGSAEAAAALAEVLLASGETRQARALLERVGRVQRHNGAVRDLARTLHLGARLSLCEGDEDRARSALKESIGLYESIGEHTELPAVLEMFALLILQQAGQPRPAVRLLAAAGALRSRTGVGVERERADRLRAAVEELRRRLGGAVFATAWTEGLRLRPEAMAAEALGAAEPGRAEDSGESVALTPRQLQVALLVADGMTNRQIAHHLDIAEWTVVNHVRNVMRKLGCTSRVQVAWAVGRSR
;
A
#
# COMPACT_ATOMS: atom_id res chain seq x y z
N GLY A 1 29.84 -17.48 -13.75
CA GLY A 1 28.75 -17.99 -12.89
C GLY A 1 28.62 -17.08 -11.70
N ALA A 2 27.51 -16.35 -11.61
CA ALA A 2 27.08 -15.61 -10.42
C ALA A 2 25.61 -15.21 -10.65
N HIS A 3 24.71 -16.19 -10.70
CA HIS A 3 23.31 -15.91 -10.43
C HIS A 3 23.19 -15.73 -8.93
N GLY A 4 23.59 -14.54 -8.45
CA GLY A 4 23.28 -14.10 -7.11
C GLY A 4 21.76 -14.03 -6.99
N ASP A 5 21.23 -14.70 -5.97
CA ASP A 5 19.80 -14.75 -5.72
C ASP A 5 19.22 -13.33 -5.64
N PRO A 6 18.34 -12.93 -6.58
CA PRO A 6 17.75 -11.60 -6.58
C PRO A 6 16.96 -11.32 -5.29
N ALA A 7 16.43 -12.34 -4.61
CA ALA A 7 15.76 -12.19 -3.32
C ALA A 7 16.76 -11.82 -2.21
N GLY A 8 17.91 -12.52 -2.14
CA GLY A 8 18.99 -12.19 -1.21
C GLY A 8 19.56 -10.78 -1.42
N SER A 9 19.61 -10.29 -2.67
CA SER A 9 20.02 -8.91 -2.95
C SER A 9 19.00 -7.87 -2.51
N ALA A 10 17.71 -8.15 -2.58
CA ALA A 10 16.66 -7.23 -2.17
C ALA A 10 16.57 -7.12 -0.65
N GLU A 11 16.70 -8.23 0.06
CA GLU A 11 16.73 -8.26 1.53
C GLU A 11 17.98 -7.56 2.09
N ALA A 12 19.15 -7.82 1.51
CA ALA A 12 20.38 -7.11 1.87
C ALA A 12 20.28 -5.61 1.60
N ALA A 13 19.65 -5.20 0.49
CA ALA A 13 19.43 -3.78 0.20
C ALA A 13 18.45 -3.11 1.18
N ALA A 14 17.39 -3.81 1.58
CA ALA A 14 16.46 -3.32 2.59
C ALA A 14 17.15 -3.14 3.94
N ALA A 15 17.89 -4.15 4.41
CA ALA A 15 18.65 -4.07 5.65
C ALA A 15 19.68 -2.93 5.64
N LEU A 16 20.42 -2.77 4.54
CA LEU A 16 21.37 -1.67 4.39
C LEU A 16 20.66 -0.31 4.40
N ALA A 17 19.51 -0.17 3.74
CA ALA A 17 18.75 1.08 3.78
C ALA A 17 18.26 1.41 5.20
N GLU A 18 17.86 0.42 6.00
CA GLU A 18 17.49 0.63 7.39
C GLU A 18 18.67 1.10 8.25
N VAL A 19 19.86 0.50 8.06
CA VAL A 19 21.09 0.93 8.74
C VAL A 19 21.44 2.38 8.35
N LEU A 20 21.42 2.70 7.05
CA LEU A 20 21.70 4.05 6.58
C LEU A 20 20.72 5.08 7.15
N LEU A 21 19.43 4.72 7.25
CA LEU A 21 18.42 5.56 7.89
C LEU A 21 18.70 5.76 9.39
N ALA A 22 19.01 4.68 10.11
CA ALA A 22 19.35 4.75 11.53
C ALA A 22 20.61 5.58 11.80
N SER A 23 21.56 5.59 10.87
CA SER A 23 22.79 6.39 10.94
C SER A 23 22.63 7.82 10.40
N GLY A 24 21.45 8.23 9.91
CA GLY A 24 21.22 9.56 9.36
C GLY A 24 21.83 9.80 7.97
N GLU A 25 22.30 8.76 7.30
CA GLU A 25 22.91 8.80 5.96
C GLU A 25 21.83 8.85 4.85
N THR A 26 20.96 9.85 4.93
CA THR A 26 19.74 10.01 4.12
C THR A 26 20.02 10.02 2.61
N ARG A 27 21.11 10.68 2.17
CA ARG A 27 21.53 10.73 0.77
C ARG A 27 21.89 9.34 0.22
N GLN A 28 22.63 8.55 1.01
CA GLN A 28 23.04 7.20 0.60
C GLN A 28 21.83 6.27 0.58
N ALA A 29 20.96 6.36 1.58
CA ALA A 29 19.70 5.61 1.63
C ALA A 29 18.82 5.93 0.40
N ARG A 30 18.69 7.21 0.03
CA ARG A 30 17.94 7.64 -1.16
C ARG A 30 18.46 6.98 -2.44
N ALA A 31 19.76 7.12 -2.69
CA ALA A 31 20.40 6.59 -3.89
C ALA A 31 20.24 5.06 -3.98
N LEU A 32 20.38 4.36 -2.85
CA LEU A 32 20.19 2.91 -2.77
C LEU A 32 18.75 2.51 -3.10
N LEU A 33 17.77 3.11 -2.42
CA LEU A 33 16.35 2.79 -2.57
C LEU A 33 15.84 3.10 -3.98
N GLU A 34 16.25 4.22 -4.58
CA GLU A 34 15.89 4.55 -5.96
C GLU A 34 16.48 3.57 -6.97
N ARG A 35 17.75 3.20 -6.80
CA ARG A 35 18.41 2.23 -7.68
C ARG A 35 17.74 0.86 -7.60
N VAL A 36 17.49 0.36 -6.40
CA VAL A 36 16.88 -0.94 -6.16
C VAL A 36 15.42 -0.95 -6.62
N GLY A 37 14.66 0.12 -6.33
CA GLY A 37 13.29 0.28 -6.79
C GLY A 37 13.14 0.29 -8.30
N ARG A 38 14.10 0.85 -9.05
CA ARG A 38 14.11 0.77 -10.53
C ARG A 38 14.27 -0.67 -11.02
N VAL A 39 15.19 -1.42 -10.43
CA VAL A 39 15.40 -2.84 -10.78
C VAL A 39 14.18 -3.68 -10.46
N GLN A 40 13.58 -3.48 -9.28
CA GLN A 40 12.38 -4.21 -8.85
C GLN A 40 11.15 -3.93 -9.73
N ARG A 41 10.99 -2.69 -10.20
CA ARG A 41 9.95 -2.35 -11.20
C ARG A 41 10.20 -3.07 -12.52
N HIS A 42 11.46 -3.16 -12.95
CA HIS A 42 11.80 -3.79 -14.22
C HIS A 42 11.63 -5.32 -14.17
N ASN A 43 12.06 -5.97 -13.09
CA ASN A 43 12.00 -7.42 -12.94
C ASN A 43 10.67 -7.93 -12.35
N GLY A 44 9.77 -7.03 -11.92
CA GLY A 44 8.47 -7.38 -11.37
C GLY A 44 8.48 -7.90 -9.94
N ALA A 45 9.51 -7.61 -9.14
CA ALA A 45 9.60 -7.98 -7.72
C ALA A 45 8.65 -7.12 -6.86
N VAL A 46 7.34 -7.40 -6.94
CA VAL A 46 6.28 -6.57 -6.34
C VAL A 46 6.41 -6.43 -4.83
N ARG A 47 6.64 -7.53 -4.11
CA ARG A 47 6.80 -7.51 -2.64
C ARG A 47 8.00 -6.65 -2.23
N ASP A 48 9.12 -6.84 -2.91
CA ASP A 48 10.36 -6.11 -2.59
C ASP A 48 10.24 -4.62 -2.93
N LEU A 49 9.57 -4.28 -4.03
CA LEU A 49 9.26 -2.89 -4.37
C LEU A 49 8.37 -2.22 -3.32
N ALA A 50 7.33 -2.91 -2.85
CA ALA A 50 6.44 -2.40 -1.81
C ALA A 50 7.22 -2.11 -0.52
N ARG A 51 8.16 -2.98 -0.15
CA ARG A 51 9.08 -2.79 1.00
C ARG A 51 10.02 -1.60 0.77
N THR A 52 10.64 -1.52 -0.40
CA THR A 52 11.53 -0.40 -0.78
C THR A 52 10.80 0.94 -0.75
N LEU A 53 9.56 1.01 -1.23
CA LEU A 53 8.72 2.20 -1.15
C LEU A 53 8.37 2.58 0.30
N HIS A 54 8.07 1.59 1.14
CA HIS A 54 7.85 1.82 2.57
C HIS A 54 9.09 2.42 3.26
N LEU A 55 10.28 1.91 2.97
CA LEU A 55 11.54 2.49 3.45
C LEU A 55 11.80 3.90 2.88
N GLY A 56 11.49 4.13 1.60
CA GLY A 56 11.59 5.44 0.97
C GLY A 56 10.62 6.48 1.57
N ALA A 57 9.46 6.03 2.06
CA ALA A 57 8.55 6.90 2.80
C ALA A 57 9.13 7.32 4.16
N ARG A 58 9.75 6.39 4.92
CA ARG A 58 10.45 6.73 6.18
C ARG A 58 11.51 7.80 5.93
N LEU A 59 12.33 7.61 4.90
CA LEU A 59 13.34 8.58 4.48
C LEU A 59 12.73 9.96 4.19
N SER A 60 11.65 9.97 3.41
CA SER A 60 11.00 11.23 3.02
C SER A 60 10.42 11.97 4.24
N LEU A 61 9.89 11.25 5.24
CA LEU A 61 9.47 11.84 6.51
C LEU A 61 10.65 12.43 7.30
N CYS A 62 11.80 11.75 7.34
CA CYS A 62 13.02 12.29 7.97
C CYS A 62 13.51 13.59 7.30
N GLU A 63 13.25 13.75 6.01
CA GLU A 63 13.58 14.96 5.25
C GLU A 63 12.47 16.02 5.25
N GLY A 64 11.32 15.75 5.89
CA GLY A 64 10.17 16.65 5.93
C GLY A 64 9.33 16.67 4.64
N ASP A 65 9.58 15.75 3.69
CA ASP A 65 8.86 15.63 2.42
C ASP A 65 7.64 14.70 2.60
N GLU A 66 6.59 15.26 3.21
CA GLU A 66 5.33 14.55 3.49
C GLU A 66 4.62 14.08 2.21
N ASP A 67 4.70 14.84 1.13
CA ASP A 67 4.02 14.52 -0.14
C ASP A 67 4.64 13.32 -0.83
N ARG A 68 5.98 13.24 -0.84
CA ARG A 68 6.69 12.06 -1.32
C ARG A 68 6.46 10.87 -0.42
N ALA A 69 6.47 11.05 0.91
CA ALA A 69 6.15 9.99 1.85
C ALA A 69 4.74 9.42 1.62
N ARG A 70 3.75 10.30 1.47
CA ARG A 70 2.35 9.97 1.18
C ARG A 70 2.23 9.16 -0.11
N SER A 71 2.87 9.62 -1.17
CA SER A 71 2.83 8.96 -2.49
C SER A 71 3.45 7.56 -2.43
N ALA A 72 4.60 7.42 -1.79
CA ALA A 72 5.28 6.14 -1.62
C ALA A 72 4.46 5.15 -0.76
N LEU A 73 3.84 5.63 0.33
CA LEU A 73 2.96 4.82 1.18
C LEU A 73 1.73 4.33 0.41
N LYS A 74 1.06 5.21 -0.34
CA LYS A 74 -0.07 4.86 -1.20
C LYS A 74 0.30 3.80 -2.24
N GLU A 75 1.46 3.95 -2.89
CA GLU A 75 1.96 2.96 -3.85
C GLU A 75 2.26 1.61 -3.17
N SER A 76 2.95 1.62 -2.02
CA SER A 76 3.30 0.43 -1.23
C SER A 76 2.07 -0.36 -0.78
N ILE A 77 1.05 0.31 -0.21
CA ILE A 77 -0.20 -0.33 0.23
C ILE A 77 -0.88 -1.03 -0.95
N GLY A 78 -1.02 -0.33 -2.09
CA GLY A 78 -1.63 -0.91 -3.29
C GLY A 78 -0.85 -2.10 -3.87
N LEU A 79 0.47 -2.13 -3.72
CA LEU A 79 1.29 -3.27 -4.16
C LEU A 79 1.11 -4.48 -3.24
N TYR A 80 1.20 -4.30 -1.91
CA TYR A 80 0.98 -5.40 -0.96
C TYR A 80 -0.43 -6.00 -1.09
N GLU A 81 -1.45 -5.18 -1.29
CA GLU A 81 -2.80 -5.66 -1.55
C GLU A 81 -2.92 -6.46 -2.84
N SER A 82 -2.24 -6.03 -3.91
CA SER A 82 -2.29 -6.73 -5.20
C SER A 82 -1.77 -8.17 -5.14
N ILE A 83 -0.93 -8.49 -4.14
CA ILE A 83 -0.35 -9.81 -3.91
C ILE A 83 -0.88 -10.50 -2.64
N GLY A 84 -1.83 -9.89 -1.91
CA GLY A 84 -2.38 -10.45 -0.67
C GLY A 84 -1.38 -10.57 0.47
N GLU A 85 -0.38 -9.68 0.52
CA GLU A 85 0.61 -9.69 1.59
C GLU A 85 0.07 -8.99 2.84
N HIS A 86 0.10 -9.69 3.98
CA HIS A 86 -0.51 -9.22 5.23
C HIS A 86 0.49 -9.14 6.39
N THR A 87 1.73 -9.58 6.19
CA THR A 87 2.78 -9.58 7.21
C THR A 87 3.38 -8.18 7.37
N GLU A 88 3.69 -7.51 6.26
CA GLU A 88 4.36 -6.19 6.25
C GLU A 88 3.37 -5.03 6.13
N LEU A 89 2.20 -5.27 5.54
CA LEU A 89 1.16 -4.28 5.34
C LEU A 89 0.77 -3.50 6.62
N PRO A 90 0.63 -4.12 7.82
CA PRO A 90 0.30 -3.38 9.04
C PRO A 90 1.29 -2.26 9.33
N ALA A 91 2.57 -2.49 9.03
CA ALA A 91 3.59 -1.51 9.29
C ALA A 91 3.45 -0.26 8.41
N VAL A 92 3.01 -0.44 7.17
CA VAL A 92 2.79 0.63 6.20
C VAL A 92 1.54 1.43 6.57
N LEU A 93 0.45 0.74 6.96
CA LEU A 93 -0.81 1.37 7.39
C LEU A 93 -0.62 2.24 8.64
N GLU A 94 0.13 1.75 9.61
CA GLU A 94 0.48 2.48 10.83
C GLU A 94 1.23 3.78 10.50
N MET A 95 2.22 3.73 9.62
CA MET A 95 2.97 4.93 9.24
C MET A 95 2.11 5.92 8.46
N PHE A 96 1.22 5.44 7.58
CA PHE A 96 0.28 6.29 6.87
C PHE A 96 -0.73 6.96 7.81
N ALA A 97 -1.21 6.24 8.82
CA ALA A 97 -2.09 6.79 9.84
C ALA A 97 -1.40 7.88 10.68
N LEU A 98 -0.13 7.67 11.06
CA LEU A 98 0.66 8.69 11.76
C LEU A 98 0.86 9.95 10.89
N LEU A 99 1.11 9.78 9.59
CA LEU A 99 1.19 10.90 8.66
C LEU A 99 -0.13 11.68 8.55
N ILE A 100 -1.28 10.98 8.49
CA ILE A 100 -2.60 11.65 8.49
C ILE A 100 -2.82 12.45 9.79
N LEU A 101 -2.40 11.91 10.95
CA LEU A 101 -2.56 12.56 12.24
C LEU A 101 -1.79 13.89 12.37
N GLN A 102 -0.67 14.04 11.65
CA GLN A 102 0.12 15.27 11.62
C GLN A 102 -0.57 16.41 10.86
N GLN A 103 -1.53 16.08 9.98
CA GLN A 103 -2.22 17.06 9.16
C GLN A 103 -3.46 17.62 9.89
N ALA A 104 -3.82 18.87 9.57
CA ALA A 104 -5.03 19.53 10.10
C ALA A 104 -6.36 18.95 9.58
N GLY A 105 -6.31 17.82 8.86
CA GLY A 105 -7.45 17.17 8.24
C GLY A 105 -8.27 16.32 9.20
N GLN A 106 -9.20 15.54 8.64
CA GLN A 106 -10.09 14.67 9.42
C GLN A 106 -9.32 13.46 9.97
N PRO A 107 -9.23 13.24 11.29
CA PRO A 107 -8.43 12.15 11.86
C PRO A 107 -9.12 10.77 11.79
N ARG A 108 -10.36 10.70 11.30
CA ARG A 108 -11.15 9.46 11.23
C ARG A 108 -10.48 8.35 10.41
N PRO A 109 -9.89 8.60 9.24
CA PRO A 109 -9.20 7.55 8.48
C PRO A 109 -7.97 7.00 9.21
N ALA A 110 -7.25 7.83 9.99
CA ALA A 110 -6.13 7.36 10.78
C ALA A 110 -6.56 6.32 11.84
N VAL A 111 -7.70 6.55 12.52
CA VAL A 111 -8.27 5.59 13.48
C VAL A 111 -8.57 4.25 12.81
N ARG A 112 -9.22 4.31 11.65
CA ARG A 112 -9.64 3.15 10.89
C ARG A 112 -8.45 2.32 10.39
N LEU A 113 -7.41 2.98 9.88
CA LEU A 113 -6.16 2.34 9.46
C LEU A 113 -5.40 1.70 10.63
N LEU A 114 -5.36 2.35 11.81
CA LEU A 114 -4.73 1.77 13.01
C LEU A 114 -5.49 0.55 13.53
N ALA A 115 -6.82 0.59 13.53
CA ALA A 115 -7.65 -0.57 13.89
C ALA A 115 -7.44 -1.75 12.93
N ALA A 116 -7.41 -1.47 11.62
CA ALA A 116 -7.11 -2.45 10.57
C ALA A 116 -5.73 -3.09 10.75
N ALA A 117 -4.69 -2.28 10.99
CA ALA A 117 -3.35 -2.76 11.24
C ALA A 117 -3.28 -3.67 12.50
N GLY A 118 -3.95 -3.28 13.58
CA GLY A 118 -4.04 -4.08 14.80
C GLY A 118 -4.74 -5.44 14.58
N ALA A 119 -5.80 -5.46 13.78
CA ALA A 119 -6.49 -6.70 13.42
C ALA A 119 -5.60 -7.64 12.59
N LEU A 120 -4.84 -7.11 11.63
CA LEU A 120 -3.89 -7.88 10.84
C LEU A 120 -2.75 -8.45 11.69
N ARG A 121 -2.15 -7.66 12.59
CA ARG A 121 -1.11 -8.13 13.51
C ARG A 121 -1.59 -9.24 14.44
N SER A 122 -2.83 -9.13 14.93
CA SER A 122 -3.43 -10.18 15.77
C SER A 122 -3.59 -11.50 15.02
N ARG A 123 -3.81 -11.45 13.71
CA ARG A 123 -3.92 -12.65 12.85
C ARG A 123 -2.57 -13.26 12.49
N THR A 124 -1.54 -12.44 12.26
CA THR A 124 -0.22 -12.91 11.84
C THR A 124 0.70 -13.27 13.01
N GLY A 125 0.42 -12.76 14.22
CA GLY A 125 1.25 -12.96 15.40
C GLY A 125 2.56 -12.15 15.38
N VAL A 126 2.77 -11.29 14.37
CA VAL A 126 3.98 -10.48 14.24
C VAL A 126 3.96 -9.35 15.25
N GLY A 127 4.92 -9.41 16.18
CA GLY A 127 5.11 -8.41 17.23
C GLY A 127 5.45 -7.01 16.69
N VAL A 128 5.31 -6.03 17.57
CA VAL A 128 5.73 -4.63 17.35
C VAL A 128 6.88 -4.35 18.30
N GLU A 129 7.96 -3.75 17.80
CA GLU A 129 9.04 -3.25 18.64
C GLU A 129 8.51 -2.24 19.68
N ARG A 130 9.09 -2.21 20.88
CA ARG A 130 8.55 -1.45 22.02
C ARG A 130 8.36 0.04 21.71
N GLU A 131 9.39 0.69 21.18
CA GLU A 131 9.35 2.12 20.86
C GLU A 131 8.20 2.46 19.90
N ARG A 132 8.04 1.63 18.86
CA ARG A 132 6.97 1.76 17.89
C ARG A 132 5.61 1.52 18.54
N ALA A 133 5.48 0.52 19.40
CA ALA A 133 4.24 0.24 20.12
C ALA A 133 3.83 1.43 21.00
N ASP A 134 4.78 2.06 21.70
CA ASP A 134 4.52 3.22 22.55
C ASP A 134 4.09 4.44 21.72
N ARG A 135 4.75 4.69 20.58
CA ARG A 135 4.34 5.74 19.63
C ARG A 135 2.92 5.54 19.11
N LEU A 136 2.54 4.30 18.78
CA LEU A 136 1.20 3.98 18.31
C LEU A 136 0.15 4.14 19.42
N ARG A 137 0.45 3.76 20.66
CA ARG A 137 -0.45 3.98 21.80
C ARG A 137 -0.72 5.47 22.02
N ALA A 138 0.34 6.30 22.03
CA ALA A 138 0.21 7.74 22.15
C ALA A 138 -0.65 8.34 21.01
N ALA A 139 -0.46 7.88 19.77
CA ALA A 139 -1.27 8.31 18.64
C ALA A 139 -2.76 7.91 18.78
N VAL A 140 -3.05 6.71 19.28
CA VAL A 140 -4.42 6.26 19.54
C VAL A 140 -5.09 7.10 20.62
N GLU A 141 -4.37 7.42 21.70
CA GLU A 141 -4.86 8.31 22.76
C GLU A 141 -5.15 9.71 22.22
N GLU A 142 -4.25 10.27 21.42
CA GLU A 142 -4.44 11.55 20.74
C GLU A 142 -5.70 11.56 19.87
N LEU A 143 -5.87 10.54 19.03
CA LEU A 143 -7.03 10.39 18.15
C LEU A 143 -8.33 10.29 18.95
N ARG A 144 -8.32 9.58 20.08
CA ARG A 144 -9.47 9.46 20.98
C ARG A 144 -9.82 10.81 21.62
N ARG A 145 -8.83 11.62 22.02
CA ARG A 145 -9.05 12.98 22.54
C ARG A 145 -9.61 13.92 21.46
N ARG A 146 -9.06 13.89 20.24
CA ARG A 146 -9.49 14.76 19.13
C ARG A 146 -10.91 14.48 18.64
N LEU A 147 -11.30 13.20 18.52
CA LEU A 147 -12.59 12.80 17.96
C LEU A 147 -13.70 12.67 19.01
N GLY A 148 -13.35 12.52 20.28
CA GLY A 148 -14.27 12.11 21.32
C GLY A 148 -14.57 10.59 21.27
N GLY A 149 -14.96 10.04 22.43
CA GLY A 149 -15.06 8.58 22.63
C GLY A 149 -16.00 7.87 21.66
N ALA A 150 -17.19 8.42 21.40
CA ALA A 150 -18.21 7.78 20.56
C ALA A 150 -17.80 7.72 19.07
N VAL A 151 -17.27 8.83 18.53
CA VAL A 151 -16.81 8.90 17.13
C VAL A 151 -15.59 8.00 16.96
N PHE A 152 -14.65 8.04 17.91
CA PHE A 152 -13.50 7.14 17.92
C PHE A 152 -13.94 5.66 17.92
N ALA A 153 -14.84 5.25 18.82
CA ALA A 153 -15.28 3.87 18.93
C ALA A 153 -15.96 3.37 17.65
N THR A 154 -16.78 4.23 17.03
CA THR A 154 -17.42 3.93 15.74
C THR A 154 -16.38 3.73 14.65
N ALA A 155 -15.45 4.67 14.48
CA ALA A 155 -14.38 4.60 13.49
C ALA A 155 -13.46 3.39 13.74
N TRP A 156 -13.14 3.08 14.99
CA TRP A 156 -12.35 1.91 15.36
C TRP A 156 -13.05 0.62 14.94
N THR A 157 -14.35 0.49 15.23
CA THR A 157 -15.14 -0.68 14.87
C THR A 157 -15.27 -0.84 13.35
N GLU A 158 -15.44 0.27 12.61
CA GLU A 158 -15.36 0.28 11.15
C GLU A 158 -14.01 -0.23 10.66
N GLY A 159 -12.92 0.23 11.28
CA GLY A 159 -11.56 -0.17 10.91
C GLY A 159 -11.25 -1.64 11.17
N LEU A 160 -11.79 -2.22 12.25
CA LEU A 160 -11.70 -3.67 12.52
C LEU A 160 -12.39 -4.51 11.44
N ARG A 161 -13.36 -3.94 10.72
CA ARG A 161 -14.08 -4.58 9.61
C ARG A 161 -13.51 -4.22 8.24
N LEU A 162 -12.49 -3.36 8.18
CA LEU A 162 -11.80 -3.07 6.92
C LEU A 162 -11.18 -4.36 6.42
N ARG A 163 -11.69 -4.81 5.28
CA ARG A 163 -11.02 -5.86 4.52
C ARG A 163 -9.71 -5.29 3.96
N PRO A 164 -8.67 -6.11 3.76
CA PRO A 164 -7.41 -5.66 3.22
C PRO A 164 -7.59 -4.76 2.00
N GLU A 165 -8.54 -5.07 1.13
CA GLU A 165 -8.77 -4.35 -0.12
C GLU A 165 -9.56 -3.04 0.01
N ALA A 166 -10.01 -2.69 1.21
CA ALA A 166 -10.55 -1.38 1.53
C ALA A 166 -9.49 -0.47 2.17
N MET A 167 -8.33 -1.01 2.57
CA MET A 167 -7.26 -0.27 3.24
C MET A 167 -6.53 0.66 2.25
N ALA A 168 -6.29 0.23 1.00
CA ALA A 168 -5.74 1.08 -0.05
C ALA A 168 -6.73 2.14 -0.48
N ALA A 169 -8.01 1.80 -0.63
CA ALA A 169 -9.02 2.78 -1.01
C ALA A 169 -9.12 3.89 0.04
N GLU A 170 -9.08 3.51 1.32
CA GLU A 170 -9.03 4.47 2.41
C GLU A 170 -7.71 5.25 2.42
N ALA A 171 -6.57 4.60 2.22
CA ALA A 171 -5.29 5.30 2.13
C ALA A 171 -5.21 6.26 0.93
N LEU A 172 -5.82 5.88 -0.20
CA LEU A 172 -5.87 6.66 -1.44
C LEU A 172 -6.86 7.83 -1.30
N GLY A 173 -8.01 7.62 -0.65
CA GLY A 173 -9.10 8.59 -0.49
C GLY A 173 -9.01 9.50 0.74
N ALA A 174 -8.25 9.15 1.78
CA ALA A 174 -8.10 9.94 3.01
C ALA A 174 -7.30 11.25 2.85
N ALA A 175 -6.99 11.69 1.62
CA ALA A 175 -6.01 12.74 1.36
C ALA A 175 -6.42 13.76 0.28
N GLU A 176 -7.69 13.91 -0.06
CA GLU A 176 -8.12 14.94 -1.02
C GLU A 176 -9.14 15.88 -0.39
N PRO A 177 -8.73 16.97 0.30
CA PRO A 177 -9.53 18.17 0.33
C PRO A 177 -9.35 18.86 -1.02
N GLY A 178 -10.25 18.59 -1.99
CA GLY A 178 -10.41 19.47 -3.15
C GLY A 178 -10.14 18.93 -4.57
N ARG A 179 -10.40 17.66 -4.89
CA ARG A 179 -10.76 17.30 -6.28
C ARG A 179 -12.10 16.60 -6.34
N ALA A 180 -13.15 17.42 -6.36
CA ALA A 180 -14.21 17.17 -7.31
C ALA A 180 -13.65 17.47 -8.72
N GLU A 181 -14.05 16.67 -9.69
CA GLU A 181 -13.91 16.89 -11.14
C GLU A 181 -12.53 16.61 -11.77
N ASP A 182 -12.36 15.35 -12.19
CA ASP A 182 -11.97 15.08 -13.58
C ASP A 182 -12.77 13.89 -14.11
N SER A 183 -14.05 14.15 -14.36
CA SER A 183 -14.93 13.30 -15.14
C SER A 183 -14.79 13.68 -16.61
N GLY A 184 -13.97 12.94 -17.36
CA GLY A 184 -13.76 13.33 -18.75
C GLY A 184 -12.99 12.38 -19.67
N GLU A 185 -12.75 11.11 -19.34
CA GLU A 185 -12.13 10.20 -20.33
C GLU A 185 -12.66 8.76 -20.21
N SER A 186 -13.50 8.38 -21.18
CA SER A 186 -14.04 7.05 -21.50
C SER A 186 -13.98 5.99 -20.39
N VAL A 187 -15.14 5.73 -19.80
CA VAL A 187 -15.45 4.64 -18.84
C VAL A 187 -15.15 3.24 -19.38
N ALA A 188 -14.86 3.09 -20.68
CA ALA A 188 -14.54 1.80 -21.28
C ALA A 188 -13.11 1.32 -20.94
N LEU A 189 -13.02 0.04 -20.54
CA LEU A 189 -11.75 -0.69 -20.49
C LEU A 189 -11.20 -0.83 -21.92
N THR A 190 -9.88 -0.72 -22.08
CA THR A 190 -9.24 -1.11 -23.34
C THR A 190 -9.37 -2.62 -23.55
N PRO A 191 -9.25 -3.15 -24.78
CA PRO A 191 -9.31 -4.60 -25.03
C PRO A 191 -8.37 -5.41 -24.13
N ARG A 192 -7.14 -4.90 -23.92
CA ARG A 192 -6.15 -5.52 -23.03
C ARG A 192 -6.56 -5.46 -21.56
N GLN A 193 -7.13 -4.34 -21.10
CA GLN A 193 -7.65 -4.19 -19.74
C GLN A 193 -8.85 -5.11 -19.50
N LEU A 194 -9.75 -5.25 -20.46
CA LEU A 194 -10.89 -6.18 -20.42
C LEU A 194 -10.41 -7.63 -20.35
N GLN A 195 -9.43 -8.02 -21.18
CA GLN A 195 -8.83 -9.35 -21.15
C GLN A 195 -8.23 -9.67 -19.78
N VAL A 196 -7.47 -8.74 -19.20
CA VAL A 196 -6.94 -8.90 -17.83
C VAL A 196 -8.07 -8.99 -16.80
N ALA A 197 -9.11 -8.16 -16.91
CA ALA A 197 -10.24 -8.17 -15.99
C ALA A 197 -11.03 -9.50 -16.04
N LEU A 198 -11.17 -10.10 -17.22
CA LEU A 198 -11.78 -11.42 -17.41
C LEU A 198 -10.95 -12.53 -16.75
N LEU A 199 -9.63 -12.55 -16.97
CA LEU A 199 -8.77 -13.56 -16.34
C LEU A 199 -8.70 -13.39 -14.81
N VAL A 200 -8.83 -12.15 -14.31
CA VAL A 200 -9.03 -11.89 -12.87
C VAL A 200 -10.36 -12.48 -12.39
N ALA A 201 -11.44 -12.35 -13.18
CA ALA A 201 -12.74 -12.97 -12.90
C ALA A 201 -12.67 -14.50 -12.86
N ASP A 202 -11.82 -15.11 -13.70
CA ASP A 202 -11.54 -16.54 -13.70
C ASP A 202 -10.61 -16.98 -12.55
N GLY A 203 -10.24 -16.08 -11.64
CA GLY A 203 -9.46 -16.37 -10.43
C GLY A 203 -7.94 -16.45 -10.64
N MET A 204 -7.43 -16.11 -11.82
CA MET A 204 -6.00 -16.24 -12.14
C MET A 204 -5.15 -15.20 -11.41
N THR A 205 -4.05 -15.61 -10.78
CA THR A 205 -3.06 -14.70 -10.16
C THR A 205 -2.36 -13.82 -11.20
N ASN A 206 -1.72 -12.72 -10.78
CA ASN A 206 -1.02 -11.82 -11.72
C ASN A 206 0.06 -12.56 -12.51
N ARG A 207 0.81 -13.45 -11.85
CA ARG A 207 1.78 -14.36 -12.47
C ARG A 207 1.16 -15.29 -13.52
N GLN A 208 0.00 -15.87 -13.23
CA GLN A 208 -0.70 -16.75 -14.18
C GLN A 208 -1.22 -15.96 -15.38
N ILE A 209 -1.75 -14.76 -15.16
CA ILE A 209 -2.20 -13.86 -16.24
C ILE A 209 -1.00 -13.42 -17.09
N ALA A 210 0.13 -13.11 -16.46
CA ALA A 210 1.36 -12.70 -17.12
C ALA A 210 1.84 -13.78 -18.08
N HIS A 211 1.89 -15.01 -17.59
CA HIS A 211 2.19 -16.19 -18.40
C HIS A 211 1.16 -16.43 -19.51
N HIS A 212 -0.14 -16.28 -19.21
CA HIS A 212 -1.20 -16.50 -20.20
C HIS A 212 -1.21 -15.45 -21.33
N LEU A 213 -0.79 -14.23 -21.04
CA LEU A 213 -0.79 -13.10 -21.97
C LEU A 213 0.58 -12.78 -22.59
N ASP A 214 1.60 -13.57 -22.24
CA ASP A 214 3.01 -13.39 -22.59
C ASP A 214 3.50 -11.95 -22.34
N ILE A 215 3.30 -11.48 -21.11
CA ILE A 215 3.74 -10.15 -20.64
C ILE A 215 4.37 -10.24 -19.26
N ALA A 216 5.08 -9.19 -18.85
CA ALA A 216 5.62 -9.10 -17.50
C ALA A 216 4.50 -9.04 -16.44
N GLU A 217 4.72 -9.69 -15.29
CA GLU A 217 3.78 -9.66 -14.15
C GLU A 217 3.50 -8.23 -13.67
N TRP A 218 4.51 -7.36 -13.70
CA TRP A 218 4.35 -5.93 -13.43
C TRP A 218 3.36 -5.25 -14.38
N THR A 219 3.37 -5.61 -15.67
CA THR A 219 2.42 -5.09 -16.66
C THR A 219 1.00 -5.52 -16.32
N VAL A 220 0.81 -6.75 -15.83
CA VAL A 220 -0.48 -7.21 -15.30
C VAL A 220 -0.89 -6.40 -14.08
N VAL A 221 -0.01 -6.19 -13.10
CA VAL A 221 -0.29 -5.36 -11.91
C VAL A 221 -0.78 -3.96 -12.32
N ASN A 222 -0.10 -3.33 -13.29
CA ASN A 222 -0.52 -2.03 -13.81
C ASN A 222 -1.86 -2.09 -14.54
N HIS A 223 -2.14 -3.13 -15.32
CA HIS A 223 -3.45 -3.32 -15.93
C HIS A 223 -4.54 -3.48 -14.87
N VAL A 224 -4.32 -4.30 -13.84
CA VAL A 224 -5.28 -4.52 -12.74
C VAL A 224 -5.53 -3.21 -11.97
N ARG A 225 -4.50 -2.42 -11.65
CA ARG A 225 -4.66 -1.10 -11.02
C ARG A 225 -5.49 -0.14 -11.87
N ASN A 226 -5.24 -0.13 -13.19
CA ASN A 226 -6.01 0.73 -14.11
C ASN A 226 -7.45 0.25 -14.30
N VAL A 227 -7.69 -1.07 -14.37
CA VAL A 227 -9.02 -1.66 -14.41
C VAL A 227 -9.79 -1.31 -13.14
N MET A 228 -9.17 -1.47 -11.98
CA MET A 228 -9.75 -1.11 -10.69
C MET A 228 -10.16 0.36 -10.67
N ARG A 229 -9.26 1.28 -11.04
CA ARG A 229 -9.55 2.71 -11.15
C ARG A 229 -10.71 3.01 -12.09
N LYS A 230 -10.74 2.41 -13.29
CA LYS A 230 -11.77 2.66 -14.30
C LYS A 230 -13.14 2.08 -13.94
N LEU A 231 -13.18 0.94 -13.27
CA LEU A 231 -14.42 0.30 -12.83
C LEU A 231 -14.91 0.83 -11.46
N GLY A 232 -14.21 1.81 -10.87
CA GLY A 232 -14.48 2.24 -9.49
C GLY A 232 -14.30 1.11 -8.47
N CYS A 233 -13.58 0.05 -8.84
CA CYS A 233 -13.32 -1.09 -7.98
C CYS A 233 -12.10 -0.81 -7.12
N THR A 234 -12.17 -1.17 -5.86
CA THR A 234 -11.07 -1.02 -4.90
C THR A 234 -10.26 -2.30 -4.75
N SER A 235 -10.70 -3.40 -5.37
CA SER A 235 -10.07 -4.72 -5.20
C SER A 235 -10.16 -5.59 -6.45
N ARG A 236 -9.20 -6.51 -6.60
CA ARG A 236 -9.25 -7.52 -7.66
C ARG A 236 -10.50 -8.40 -7.58
N VAL A 237 -11.01 -8.63 -6.36
CA VAL A 237 -12.25 -9.39 -6.16
C VAL A 237 -13.43 -8.58 -6.68
N GLN A 238 -13.54 -7.29 -6.37
CA GLN A 238 -14.60 -6.45 -6.94
C GLN A 238 -14.53 -6.40 -8.47
N VAL A 239 -13.34 -6.39 -9.06
CA VAL A 239 -13.19 -6.53 -10.52
C VAL A 239 -13.80 -7.84 -11.01
N ALA A 240 -13.50 -8.97 -10.35
CA ALA A 240 -14.08 -10.27 -10.68
C ALA A 240 -15.62 -10.25 -10.63
N TRP A 241 -16.20 -9.64 -9.58
CA TRP A 241 -17.65 -9.49 -9.43
C TRP A 241 -18.26 -8.54 -10.46
N ALA A 242 -17.62 -7.41 -10.74
CA ALA A 242 -18.10 -6.41 -11.69
C ALA A 242 -18.15 -6.97 -13.11
N VAL A 243 -17.14 -7.76 -13.50
CA VAL A 243 -17.08 -8.41 -14.82
C VAL A 243 -18.02 -9.62 -14.89
N GLY A 244 -18.15 -10.38 -13.81
CA GLY A 244 -19.03 -11.55 -13.73
C GLY A 244 -20.53 -11.24 -13.85
N ARG A 245 -20.97 -10.02 -13.54
CA ARG A 245 -22.37 -9.57 -13.70
C ARG A 245 -22.74 -9.14 -15.12
N SER A 246 -21.77 -9.05 -16.02
CA SER A 246 -21.97 -8.70 -17.44
C SER A 246 -22.03 -9.92 -18.36
N ARG A 247 -22.13 -11.13 -17.78
CA ARG A 247 -22.35 -12.41 -18.48
C ARG A 247 -23.81 -12.85 -18.33
#